data_AF-A0A421CB72-F1
#
_entry.id   AF-A0A421CB72-F1
#
_cell.length_a   1.000
_cell.length_b   1.000
_cell.length_c   1.000
_cell.angle_alpha   90.00
_cell.angle_beta   90.00
_cell.angle_gamma   90.00
#
_symmetry.space_group_name_H-M   'P 1'
#
loop_
_entity.id
_entity.type
_entity.pdbx_description
1 polymer ?
#
loop_
_entity_poly.entity_id
_entity_poly.type
_entity_poly.pdbx_seq_one_letter_code
_entity_poly.pdbx_strand_id
1 'polypeptide(L)'
;MGRLNLSELLIPAKERINFDDKVGLVLSGGGARGAYQIGVWKALKDCGIEIGGVYGTSVGALNSMAVAMDKFEDARELWLKIDFDKIVIDGTDGSLIEKAIGALKSGGFDPAPLRKNFGRLLKEEDVRKAVVDIGIVTYSLSNMEPRELFIEDIPKGELEDYILASANHPVFKREQIGLEKFIDGGIYRNIPVNMALGRGFKEIIIVDLGPKRIRDVLTLASLKRLEEVKHLVIKPREFYGDVLDFDPEVSRDFMKEGYLDCLSELGYLAGEEYYVFAKQDTIAKALFTMPEKKRKEAKAIFGIEPWQSESTYHFYYGQLVPVLQNHFGTTSPLETWVVLLDKLAGLMELEKLELFSLQTLIERITSAVRSSIENIEYNDISCQRVMSFLEFLINNSNMKDLEDQEFKKFEDGFSSLTRLE
;
A
#
# COMPACT_ATOMS: atom_id res chain seq x y z
N MET A 1 30.90 3.50 -28.07
CA MET A 1 29.75 2.58 -28.19
C MET A 1 29.54 1.93 -26.84
N GLY A 2 28.46 2.29 -26.13
CA GLY A 2 28.14 1.66 -24.84
C GLY A 2 27.88 0.17 -25.06
N ARG A 3 28.57 -0.69 -24.31
CA ARG A 3 28.23 -2.11 -24.25
C ARG A 3 26.82 -2.19 -23.64
N LEU A 4 25.81 -2.53 -24.44
CA LEU A 4 24.52 -2.93 -23.89
C LEU A 4 24.77 -4.05 -22.89
N ASN A 5 24.45 -3.80 -21.63
CA ASN A 5 24.57 -4.80 -20.60
C ASN A 5 23.38 -5.76 -20.75
N LEU A 6 23.64 -7.00 -21.16
CA LEU A 6 22.62 -8.04 -21.31
C LEU A 6 21.78 -8.22 -20.05
N SER A 7 22.29 -7.86 -18.86
CA SER A 7 21.54 -7.86 -17.61
C SER A 7 20.33 -6.93 -17.62
N GLU A 8 20.37 -5.85 -18.40
CA GLU A 8 19.29 -4.85 -18.49
C GLU A 8 18.22 -5.26 -19.52
N LEU A 9 18.55 -6.16 -20.44
CA LEU A 9 17.64 -6.69 -21.46
C LEU A 9 16.79 -7.87 -20.98
N LEU A 10 17.07 -8.39 -19.79
CA LEU A 10 16.48 -9.62 -19.25
C LEU A 10 15.49 -9.35 -18.12
N ILE A 11 14.86 -8.18 -18.02
CA ILE A 11 14.03 -7.84 -16.84
C ILE A 11 12.57 -7.58 -17.22
N PRO A 12 11.66 -8.52 -16.95
CA PRO A 12 10.30 -8.21 -16.61
C PRO A 12 10.15 -8.31 -15.10
N ALA A 13 10.21 -7.17 -14.41
CA ALA A 13 9.40 -6.96 -13.22
C ALA A 13 7.95 -6.71 -13.70
N LYS A 14 6.97 -6.73 -12.78
CA LYS A 14 5.60 -6.29 -13.07
C LYS A 14 5.64 -4.98 -13.85
N GLU A 15 4.94 -4.90 -14.98
CA GLU A 15 4.97 -3.70 -15.82
C GLU A 15 4.48 -2.50 -15.02
N ARG A 16 5.22 -1.39 -15.10
CA ARG A 16 4.85 -0.17 -14.37
C ARG A 16 3.54 0.38 -14.91
N ILE A 17 2.64 0.72 -14.00
CA ILE A 17 1.39 1.40 -14.34
C ILE A 17 1.66 2.90 -14.26
N ASN A 18 1.66 3.55 -15.43
CA ASN A 18 1.67 5.02 -15.52
C ASN A 18 0.26 5.55 -15.74
N PHE A 19 0.03 6.82 -15.43
CA PHE A 19 -1.24 7.51 -15.68
C PHE A 19 -0.93 8.72 -16.56
N ASP A 20 -1.66 8.85 -17.67
CA ASP A 20 -1.43 9.89 -18.66
C ASP A 20 -2.15 11.19 -18.29
N ASP A 21 -3.20 11.10 -17.46
CA ASP A 21 -4.04 12.20 -17.02
C ASP A 21 -4.14 12.25 -15.48
N LYS A 22 -4.81 13.29 -14.97
CA LYS A 22 -5.16 13.33 -13.55
C LYS A 22 -6.15 12.22 -13.22
N VAL A 23 -5.87 11.47 -12.15
CA VAL A 23 -6.68 10.32 -11.77
C VAL A 23 -7.89 10.71 -10.92
N GLY A 24 -8.97 9.95 -11.06
CA GLY A 24 -10.07 9.92 -10.10
C GLY A 24 -9.73 8.95 -8.96
N LEU A 25 -9.53 9.45 -7.75
CA LEU A 25 -9.27 8.63 -6.57
C LEU A 25 -10.58 8.29 -5.85
N VAL A 26 -10.83 7.01 -5.63
CA VAL A 26 -12.03 6.50 -4.96
C VAL A 26 -11.61 5.89 -3.63
N LEU A 27 -12.09 6.44 -2.52
CA LEU A 27 -11.77 6.03 -1.16
C LEU A 27 -12.99 5.35 -0.53
N SER A 28 -12.93 4.04 -0.33
CA SER A 28 -14.05 3.31 0.26
C SER A 28 -14.25 3.65 1.75
N GLY A 29 -15.41 3.28 2.29
CA GLY A 29 -15.58 3.18 3.74
C GLY A 29 -14.76 2.02 4.32
N GLY A 30 -14.49 2.07 5.63
CA GLY A 30 -13.64 1.09 6.32
C GLY A 30 -13.35 1.37 7.80
N GLY A 31 -13.92 2.43 8.37
CA GLY A 31 -13.72 2.77 9.79
C GLY A 31 -12.24 3.08 10.10
N ALA A 32 -11.69 2.44 11.13
CA ALA A 32 -10.31 2.63 11.58
C ALA A 32 -9.24 2.31 10.53
N ARG A 33 -9.59 1.52 9.52
CA ARG A 33 -8.70 1.18 8.39
C ARG A 33 -8.39 2.37 7.50
N GLY A 34 -9.01 3.54 7.74
CA GLY A 34 -8.76 4.76 6.98
C GLY A 34 -7.30 5.22 6.96
N ALA A 35 -6.48 4.84 7.95
CA ALA A 35 -5.04 5.11 7.94
C ALA A 35 -4.33 4.52 6.72
N TYR A 36 -4.82 3.39 6.18
CA TYR A 36 -4.32 2.78 4.95
C TYR A 36 -4.42 3.71 3.74
N GLN A 37 -5.53 4.46 3.63
CA GLN A 37 -5.73 5.41 2.53
C GLN A 37 -4.70 6.55 2.55
N ILE A 38 -4.21 6.93 3.74
CA ILE A 38 -3.16 7.95 3.90
C ILE A 38 -1.82 7.41 3.41
N GLY A 39 -1.51 6.14 3.69
CA GLY A 39 -0.36 5.43 3.12
C GLY A 39 -0.40 5.39 1.59
N VAL A 40 -1.54 4.99 1.02
CA VAL A 40 -1.75 4.99 -0.44
C VAL A 40 -1.54 6.38 -1.01
N TRP A 41 -2.15 7.41 -0.40
CA TRP A 41 -2.02 8.79 -0.86
C TRP A 41 -0.57 9.27 -0.85
N LYS A 42 0.21 8.96 0.19
CA LYS A 42 1.63 9.28 0.22
C LYS A 42 2.41 8.62 -0.92
N ALA A 43 2.13 7.34 -1.21
CA ALA A 43 2.76 6.64 -2.33
C ALA A 43 2.38 7.28 -3.67
N LEU A 44 1.11 7.67 -3.88
CA LEU A 44 0.70 8.39 -5.09
C LEU A 44 1.44 9.72 -5.26
N LYS A 45 1.59 10.51 -4.17
CA LYS A 45 2.39 11.74 -4.17
C LYS A 45 3.86 11.46 -4.53
N ASP A 46 4.45 10.42 -3.95
CA ASP A 46 5.84 10.05 -4.23
C ASP A 46 6.03 9.51 -5.65
N CYS A 47 5.02 8.89 -6.25
CA CYS A 47 5.02 8.51 -7.66
C CYS A 47 4.75 9.69 -8.60
N GLY A 48 4.37 10.87 -8.08
CA GLY A 48 4.00 12.03 -8.89
C GLY A 48 2.67 11.87 -9.61
N ILE A 49 1.78 11.01 -9.12
CA ILE A 49 0.44 10.80 -9.69
C ILE A 49 -0.45 11.94 -9.22
N GLU A 50 -0.95 12.73 -10.16
CA GLU A 50 -1.83 13.87 -9.87
C GLU A 50 -3.28 13.41 -9.71
N ILE A 51 -3.92 13.82 -8.61
CA ILE A 51 -5.33 13.53 -8.34
C ILE A 51 -6.17 14.69 -8.87
N GLY A 52 -7.09 14.40 -9.79
CA GLY A 52 -8.02 15.39 -10.35
C GLY A 52 -9.38 15.40 -9.67
N GLY A 53 -9.77 14.28 -9.08
CA GLY A 53 -11.00 14.15 -8.31
C GLY A 53 -10.85 13.10 -7.21
N VAL A 54 -11.53 13.30 -6.08
CA VAL A 54 -11.53 12.37 -4.95
C VAL A 54 -12.94 12.13 -4.41
N TYR A 55 -13.32 10.87 -4.31
CA TYR A 55 -14.68 10.44 -3.99
C TYR A 55 -14.69 9.46 -2.84
N GLY A 56 -15.40 9.79 -1.76
CA GLY A 56 -15.29 9.08 -0.50
C GLY A 56 -16.61 8.61 0.09
N THR A 57 -16.58 7.45 0.75
CA THR A 57 -17.66 7.01 1.64
C THR A 57 -17.13 6.86 3.05
N SER A 58 -17.86 7.33 4.07
CA SER A 58 -17.50 7.16 5.48
C SER A 58 -16.13 7.77 5.80
N VAL A 59 -15.21 6.98 6.37
CA VAL A 59 -13.81 7.40 6.56
C VAL A 59 -13.14 7.87 5.27
N GLY A 60 -13.53 7.30 4.12
CA GLY A 60 -13.09 7.77 2.82
C GLY A 60 -13.53 9.19 2.54
N ALA A 61 -14.74 9.59 2.94
CA ALA A 61 -15.21 10.97 2.80
C ALA A 61 -14.39 11.95 3.65
N LEU A 62 -14.02 11.56 4.88
CA LEU A 62 -13.14 12.36 5.74
C LEU A 62 -11.75 12.54 5.11
N ASN A 63 -11.13 11.43 4.68
CA ASN A 63 -9.81 11.47 4.05
C ASN A 63 -9.83 12.19 2.69
N SER A 64 -10.96 12.17 1.97
CA SER A 64 -11.15 12.90 0.69
C SER A 64 -10.90 14.40 0.86
N MET A 65 -11.35 14.98 1.98
CA MET A 65 -11.13 16.41 2.25
C MET A 65 -9.65 16.72 2.42
N ALA A 66 -8.93 15.87 3.16
CA ALA A 66 -7.49 16.05 3.37
C ALA A 66 -6.72 15.94 2.05
N VAL A 67 -7.07 14.94 1.22
CA VAL A 67 -6.49 14.74 -0.12
C VAL A 67 -6.71 15.97 -1.00
N ALA A 68 -7.96 16.45 -1.08
CA ALA A 68 -8.30 17.55 -1.97
C ALA A 68 -7.65 18.88 -1.59
N MET A 69 -7.42 19.11 -0.29
CA MET A 69 -6.74 20.29 0.24
C MET A 69 -5.21 20.14 0.32
N ASP A 70 -4.67 18.99 -0.09
CA ASP A 70 -3.26 18.62 0.05
C ASP A 70 -2.69 18.65 1.48
N LYS A 71 -3.51 18.36 2.49
CA LYS A 71 -3.14 18.38 3.93
C LYS A 71 -2.62 17.03 4.44
N PHE A 72 -1.55 16.53 3.82
CA PHE A 72 -1.01 15.19 4.15
C PHE A 72 -0.53 15.08 5.60
N GLU A 73 0.26 16.05 6.06
CA GLU A 73 0.82 16.06 7.41
C GLU A 73 -0.27 16.09 8.48
N ASP A 74 -1.31 16.93 8.30
CA ASP A 74 -2.44 17.00 9.23
C ASP A 74 -3.19 15.67 9.31
N ALA A 75 -3.42 15.01 8.16
CA ALA A 75 -4.09 13.71 8.13
C ALA A 75 -3.24 12.60 8.74
N ARG A 76 -1.94 12.55 8.40
CA ARG A 76 -0.97 11.60 8.96
C ARG A 76 -0.93 11.72 10.48
N GLU A 77 -0.74 12.93 11.00
CA GLU A 77 -0.71 13.17 12.45
C GLU A 77 -2.01 12.80 13.13
N LEU A 78 -3.15 13.12 12.51
CA LEU A 78 -4.46 12.75 13.05
C LEU A 78 -4.56 11.23 13.24
N TRP A 79 -4.23 10.45 12.22
CA TRP A 79 -4.29 8.99 12.28
C TRP A 79 -3.28 8.38 13.25
N LEU A 80 -2.10 8.99 13.42
CA LEU A 80 -1.10 8.50 14.38
C LEU A 80 -1.37 8.92 15.84
N LYS A 81 -2.24 9.90 16.08
CA LYS A 81 -2.53 10.43 17.44
C LYS A 81 -3.93 10.08 17.92
N ILE A 82 -4.86 9.79 17.01
CA ILE A 82 -6.22 9.46 17.39
C ILE A 82 -6.25 8.09 18.07
N ASP A 83 -6.89 8.05 19.24
CA ASP A 83 -7.07 6.84 20.04
C ASP A 83 -8.56 6.83 20.38
N PHE A 84 -9.34 6.03 19.64
CA PHE A 84 -10.78 6.00 19.85
C PHE A 84 -11.19 5.26 21.11
N ASP A 85 -10.33 4.40 21.66
CA ASP A 85 -10.63 3.77 22.93
C ASP A 85 -10.74 4.81 24.04
N LYS A 86 -10.06 5.96 23.93
CA LYS A 86 -10.26 7.14 24.80
C LYS A 86 -11.45 8.02 24.43
N ILE A 87 -11.90 7.97 23.19
CA ILE A 87 -13.03 8.75 22.65
C ILE A 87 -14.38 8.11 22.99
N VAL A 88 -14.40 6.78 23.03
CA VAL A 88 -15.60 5.94 23.22
C VAL A 88 -15.94 5.73 24.71
N ILE A 89 -15.12 6.26 25.63
CA ILE A 89 -15.31 6.11 27.08
C ILE A 89 -16.47 6.96 27.58
N ASP A 90 -17.64 6.33 27.66
CA ASP A 90 -18.53 6.52 28.80
C ASP A 90 -18.62 5.17 29.55
N GLY A 91 -17.64 4.92 30.41
CA GLY A 91 -17.84 4.17 31.67
C GLY A 91 -17.93 2.65 31.70
N THR A 92 -17.71 1.88 30.62
CA THR A 92 -17.77 0.40 30.70
C THR A 92 -16.51 -0.30 30.24
N ASP A 93 -15.84 -1.00 31.17
CA ASP A 93 -14.84 -2.03 30.88
C ASP A 93 -15.54 -3.22 30.19
N GLY A 94 -15.13 -3.54 28.97
CA GLY A 94 -15.70 -4.60 28.14
C GLY A 94 -15.03 -4.65 26.77
N SER A 95 -15.19 -5.76 26.06
CA SER A 95 -14.68 -5.90 24.68
C SER A 95 -15.30 -4.86 23.74
N LEU A 96 -14.62 -4.50 22.64
CA LEU A 96 -15.12 -3.55 21.63
C LEU A 96 -16.53 -3.92 21.11
N ILE A 97 -16.82 -5.22 21.02
CA ILE A 97 -18.14 -5.76 20.62
C ILE A 97 -19.21 -5.45 21.68
N GLU A 98 -18.92 -5.68 22.96
CA GLU A 98 -19.85 -5.36 24.05
C GLU A 98 -20.13 -3.87 24.13
N LYS A 99 -19.09 -3.04 23.95
CA LYS A 99 -19.22 -1.58 23.87
C LYS A 99 -20.12 -1.17 22.70
N ALA A 100 -19.91 -1.74 21.51
CA ALA A 100 -20.74 -1.45 20.33
C ALA A 100 -22.22 -1.86 20.52
N ILE A 101 -22.47 -3.02 21.13
CA ILE A 101 -23.84 -3.47 21.47
C ILE A 101 -24.46 -2.56 22.53
N GLY A 102 -23.70 -2.19 23.56
CA GLY A 102 -24.12 -1.26 24.60
C GLY A 102 -24.51 0.10 24.03
N ALA A 103 -23.66 0.65 23.15
CA ALA A 103 -23.91 1.92 22.47
C ALA A 103 -25.20 1.89 21.65
N LEU A 104 -25.41 0.84 20.85
CA LEU A 104 -26.65 0.69 20.09
C LEU A 104 -27.90 0.67 20.99
N LYS A 105 -27.79 0.09 22.20
CA LYS A 105 -28.89 0.09 23.20
C LYS A 105 -29.08 1.45 23.88
N SER A 106 -28.03 2.25 24.03
CA SER A 106 -28.08 3.59 24.64
C SER A 106 -28.31 4.73 23.63
N GLY A 107 -28.54 4.42 22.36
CA GLY A 107 -28.84 5.42 21.32
C GLY A 107 -27.65 5.83 20.45
N GLY A 108 -26.49 5.19 20.62
CA GLY A 108 -25.26 5.33 19.85
C GLY A 108 -24.19 6.19 20.53
N PHE A 109 -22.94 6.07 20.10
CA PHE A 109 -21.83 6.93 20.55
C PHE A 109 -22.04 8.39 20.11
N ASP A 110 -21.60 9.33 20.94
CA ASP A 110 -21.60 10.75 20.60
C ASP A 110 -20.59 11.02 19.47
N PRO A 111 -20.98 11.63 18.34
CA PRO A 111 -20.05 12.02 17.28
C PRO A 111 -19.21 13.27 17.61
N ALA A 112 -19.46 13.97 18.73
CA ALA A 112 -18.72 15.18 19.09
C ALA A 112 -17.18 15.03 19.10
N PRO A 113 -16.59 13.91 19.56
CA PRO A 113 -15.14 13.71 19.47
C PRO A 113 -14.63 13.55 18.03
N LEU A 114 -15.40 12.90 17.14
CA LEU A 114 -15.10 12.84 15.70
C LEU A 114 -15.06 14.26 15.13
N ARG A 115 -16.11 15.05 15.41
CA ARG A 115 -16.22 16.45 15.01
C ARG A 115 -15.01 17.27 15.48
N LYS A 116 -14.61 17.11 16.75
CA LYS A 116 -13.47 17.82 17.35
C LYS A 116 -12.13 17.44 16.70
N ASN A 117 -11.88 16.16 16.47
CA ASN A 117 -10.61 15.66 15.96
C ASN A 117 -10.45 15.93 14.46
N PHE A 118 -11.51 15.79 13.68
CA PHE A 118 -11.49 16.04 12.23
C PHE A 118 -11.76 17.51 11.87
N GLY A 119 -12.26 18.35 12.78
CA GLY A 119 -12.63 19.74 12.48
C GLY A 119 -11.54 20.59 11.82
N ARG A 120 -10.25 20.30 12.09
CA ARG A 120 -9.13 20.98 11.39
C ARG A 120 -9.08 20.65 9.89
N LEU A 121 -9.45 19.42 9.53
CA LEU A 121 -9.54 18.91 8.15
C LEU A 121 -10.89 19.24 7.48
N LEU A 122 -11.85 19.83 8.19
CA LEU A 122 -13.20 20.09 7.70
C LEU A 122 -13.51 21.59 7.53
N LYS A 123 -12.48 22.44 7.42
CA LYS A 123 -12.67 23.88 7.17
C LYS A 123 -13.33 24.10 5.81
N GLU A 124 -14.62 24.41 5.82
CA GLU A 124 -15.45 24.48 4.62
C GLU A 124 -14.92 25.45 3.54
N GLU A 125 -14.41 26.61 3.95
CA GLU A 125 -13.83 27.56 3.00
C GLU A 125 -12.62 27.02 2.26
N ASP A 126 -11.80 26.20 2.92
CA ASP A 126 -10.61 25.58 2.31
C ASP A 126 -11.05 24.48 1.33
N VAL A 127 -11.99 23.62 1.76
CA VAL A 127 -12.52 22.53 0.92
C VAL A 127 -13.16 23.08 -0.35
N ARG A 128 -13.99 24.13 -0.25
CA ARG A 128 -14.67 24.72 -1.41
C ARG A 128 -13.72 25.48 -2.36
N LYS A 129 -12.49 25.79 -1.94
CA LYS A 129 -11.44 26.38 -2.79
C LYS A 129 -10.55 25.34 -3.46
N ALA A 130 -10.69 24.06 -3.10
CA ALA A 130 -9.90 23.00 -3.69
C ALA A 130 -10.14 22.92 -5.21
N VAL A 131 -9.06 22.71 -5.96
CA VAL A 131 -9.11 22.54 -7.43
C VAL A 131 -9.49 21.11 -7.80
N VAL A 132 -9.24 20.17 -6.89
CA VAL A 132 -9.63 18.76 -7.02
C VAL A 132 -11.15 18.66 -6.89
N ASP A 133 -11.79 17.91 -7.79
CA ASP A 133 -13.22 17.61 -7.71
C ASP A 133 -13.50 16.70 -6.51
N ILE A 134 -14.57 16.93 -5.76
CA ILE A 134 -14.82 16.22 -4.51
C ILE A 134 -16.26 15.73 -4.45
N GLY A 135 -16.43 14.47 -4.05
CA GLY A 135 -17.75 13.93 -3.76
C GLY A 135 -17.77 12.98 -2.57
N ILE A 136 -18.93 12.91 -1.93
CA ILE A 136 -19.16 12.04 -0.78
C ILE A 136 -20.44 11.22 -0.95
N VAL A 137 -20.52 10.09 -0.24
CA VAL A 137 -21.75 9.29 -0.18
C VAL A 137 -22.28 9.22 1.25
N THR A 138 -23.54 9.60 1.44
CA THR A 138 -24.31 9.33 2.66
C THR A 138 -25.66 8.69 2.28
N TYR A 139 -26.46 8.31 3.26
CA TYR A 139 -27.79 7.74 3.02
C TYR A 139 -28.84 8.46 3.87
N SER A 140 -29.89 8.96 3.22
CA SER A 140 -31.02 9.59 3.91
C SER A 140 -31.98 8.50 4.40
N LEU A 141 -32.09 8.36 5.72
CA LEU A 141 -33.07 7.47 6.36
C LEU A 141 -34.49 8.03 6.26
N SER A 142 -34.65 9.35 6.20
CA SER A 142 -35.96 9.98 6.05
C SER A 142 -36.56 9.69 4.67
N ASN A 143 -35.73 9.75 3.62
CA ASN A 143 -36.16 9.55 2.24
C ASN A 143 -35.90 8.14 1.70
N MET A 144 -35.17 7.30 2.46
CA MET A 144 -34.80 5.93 2.09
C MET A 144 -34.03 5.84 0.76
N GLU A 145 -33.09 6.76 0.55
CA GLU A 145 -32.30 6.85 -0.67
C GLU A 145 -30.85 7.27 -0.42
N PRO A 146 -29.91 6.82 -1.27
CA PRO A 146 -28.53 7.31 -1.21
C PRO A 146 -28.45 8.78 -1.62
N ARG A 147 -27.48 9.47 -1.04
CA ARG A 147 -27.06 10.82 -1.42
C ARG A 147 -25.61 10.75 -1.87
N GLU A 148 -25.41 10.69 -3.18
CA GLU A 148 -24.11 10.89 -3.82
C GLU A 148 -24.00 12.41 -4.09
N LEU A 149 -23.26 13.13 -3.25
CA LEU A 149 -23.22 14.59 -3.24
C LEU A 149 -21.83 15.08 -3.64
N PHE A 150 -21.76 15.97 -4.61
CA PHE A 150 -20.57 16.78 -4.82
C PHE A 150 -20.56 17.96 -3.84
N ILE A 151 -19.41 18.57 -3.60
CA ILE A 151 -19.29 19.67 -2.62
C ILE A 151 -20.16 20.87 -3.00
N GLU A 152 -20.34 21.13 -4.30
CA GLU A 152 -21.24 22.16 -4.81
C GLU A 152 -22.73 21.88 -4.57
N ASP A 153 -23.11 20.62 -4.36
CA ASP A 153 -24.50 20.24 -4.05
C ASP A 153 -24.84 20.49 -2.58
N ILE A 154 -23.83 20.58 -1.71
CA ILE A 154 -24.01 20.74 -0.27
C ILE A 154 -24.21 22.23 0.06
N PRO A 155 -25.27 22.62 0.79
CA PRO A 155 -25.49 24.00 1.21
C PRO A 155 -24.32 24.59 1.99
N LYS A 156 -24.09 25.91 1.84
CA LYS A 156 -23.04 26.61 2.58
C LYS A 156 -23.34 26.59 4.08
N GLY A 157 -22.34 26.23 4.89
CA GLY A 157 -22.45 26.12 6.34
C GLY A 157 -22.88 24.73 6.83
N GLU A 158 -23.21 23.80 5.93
CA GLU A 158 -23.65 22.44 6.28
C GLU A 158 -22.61 21.36 5.91
N LEU A 159 -21.46 21.76 5.36
CA LEU A 159 -20.50 20.79 4.79
C LEU A 159 -19.99 19.79 5.83
N GLU A 160 -19.56 20.29 6.98
CA GLU A 160 -19.07 19.47 8.09
C GLU A 160 -20.11 18.44 8.52
N ASP A 161 -21.38 18.83 8.59
CA ASP A 161 -22.47 17.96 8.99
C ASP A 161 -22.72 16.82 7.99
N TYR A 162 -22.70 17.11 6.67
CA TYR A 162 -22.85 16.08 5.64
C TYR A 162 -21.67 15.10 5.60
N ILE A 163 -20.45 15.57 5.84
CA ILE A 163 -19.27 14.70 5.90
C ILE A 163 -19.34 13.80 7.14
N LEU A 164 -19.69 14.35 8.30
CA LEU A 164 -19.89 13.55 9.51
C LEU A 164 -21.07 12.58 9.37
N ALA A 165 -22.13 12.96 8.64
CA ALA A 165 -23.23 12.08 8.28
C ALA A 165 -22.77 10.92 7.39
N SER A 166 -21.84 11.15 6.46
CA SER A 166 -21.20 10.09 5.68
C SER A 166 -20.42 9.12 6.56
N ALA A 167 -19.73 9.63 7.60
CA ALA A 167 -18.98 8.84 8.58
C ALA A 167 -19.83 8.36 9.78
N ASN A 168 -21.15 8.54 9.77
CA ASN A 168 -22.04 8.17 10.87
C ASN A 168 -22.33 6.66 10.87
N HIS A 169 -21.30 5.88 11.19
CA HIS A 169 -21.39 4.42 11.28
C HIS A 169 -22.58 4.01 12.19
N PRO A 170 -23.25 2.87 11.96
CA PRO A 170 -24.43 2.45 12.72
C PRO A 170 -24.33 2.54 14.24
N VAL A 171 -23.13 2.44 14.81
CA VAL A 171 -22.86 2.53 16.24
C VAL A 171 -22.92 3.94 16.82
N PHE A 172 -22.85 4.99 16.00
CA PHE A 172 -22.99 6.38 16.43
C PHE A 172 -24.44 6.82 16.50
N LYS A 173 -24.70 7.83 17.33
CA LYS A 173 -25.98 8.54 17.36
C LYS A 173 -26.26 9.15 15.99
N ARG A 174 -27.50 9.01 15.51
CA ARG A 174 -27.88 9.48 14.17
C ARG A 174 -27.74 10.99 14.05
N GLU A 175 -27.06 11.41 12.99
CA GLU A 175 -26.95 12.83 12.65
C GLU A 175 -28.25 13.29 11.97
N GLN A 176 -28.74 14.46 12.36
CA GLN A 176 -29.91 15.10 11.77
C GLN A 176 -29.48 16.43 11.16
N ILE A 177 -29.67 16.57 9.85
CA ILE A 177 -29.39 17.80 9.11
C ILE A 177 -30.74 18.35 8.65
N GLY A 178 -31.13 19.50 9.21
CA GLY A 178 -32.48 20.02 9.07
C GLY A 178 -33.54 19.03 9.55
N LEU A 179 -34.41 18.59 8.65
CA LEU A 179 -35.49 17.63 8.93
C LEU A 179 -35.14 16.18 8.54
N GLU A 180 -33.98 15.97 7.94
CA GLU A 180 -33.55 14.66 7.44
C GLU A 180 -32.60 13.98 8.42
N LYS A 181 -32.78 12.67 8.60
CA LYS A 181 -31.86 11.81 9.35
C LYS A 181 -30.96 11.07 8.38
N PHE A 182 -29.67 11.04 8.70
CA PHE A 182 -28.67 10.41 7.85
C PHE A 182 -27.96 9.26 8.55
N ILE A 183 -27.31 8.44 7.74
CA ILE A 183 -26.43 7.35 8.16
C ILE A 183 -25.32 7.16 7.13
N ASP A 184 -24.29 6.43 7.54
CA ASP A 184 -23.17 6.04 6.69
C ASP A 184 -23.60 5.48 5.31
N GLY A 185 -23.00 6.05 4.25
CA GLY A 185 -23.27 5.68 2.86
C GLY A 185 -22.87 4.24 2.51
N GLY A 186 -21.95 3.64 3.27
CA GLY A 186 -21.46 2.27 3.10
C GLY A 186 -22.53 1.20 3.33
N ILE A 187 -23.69 1.56 3.88
CA ILE A 187 -24.88 0.68 3.92
C ILE A 187 -25.43 0.47 2.50
N TYR A 188 -25.36 1.48 1.65
CA TYR A 188 -25.86 1.43 0.28
C TYR A 188 -24.76 1.12 -0.74
N ARG A 189 -23.66 1.88 -0.69
CA ARG A 189 -22.51 1.81 -1.62
C ARG A 189 -21.25 2.20 -0.87
N ASN A 190 -20.30 1.28 -0.78
CA ASN A 190 -19.06 1.53 -0.09
C ASN A 190 -17.97 2.08 -1.03
N ILE A 191 -18.06 1.80 -2.34
CA ILE A 191 -17.05 2.20 -3.33
C ILE A 191 -17.70 3.12 -4.39
N PRO A 192 -17.57 4.46 -4.26
CA PRO A 192 -18.29 5.43 -5.09
C PRO A 192 -17.67 5.67 -6.49
N VAL A 193 -17.29 4.62 -7.21
CA VAL A 193 -16.67 4.71 -8.55
C VAL A 193 -17.52 5.50 -9.55
N ASN A 194 -18.85 5.39 -9.44
CA ASN A 194 -19.77 6.07 -10.35
C ASN A 194 -19.63 7.60 -10.32
N MET A 195 -19.21 8.18 -9.20
CA MET A 195 -19.00 9.63 -9.09
C MET A 195 -17.82 10.06 -9.97
N ALA A 196 -16.71 9.31 -9.92
CA ALA A 196 -15.56 9.54 -10.79
C ALA A 196 -15.93 9.36 -12.28
N LEU A 197 -16.64 8.29 -12.61
CA LEU A 197 -17.10 8.05 -13.98
C LEU A 197 -18.04 9.16 -14.48
N GLY A 198 -18.96 9.62 -13.62
CA GLY A 198 -19.91 10.69 -13.91
C GLY A 198 -19.24 12.04 -14.17
N ARG A 199 -18.06 12.27 -13.59
CA ARG A 199 -17.21 13.45 -13.84
C ARG A 199 -16.26 13.28 -15.03
N GLY A 200 -16.29 12.12 -15.69
CA GLY A 200 -15.54 11.86 -16.92
C GLY A 200 -14.12 11.35 -16.71
N PHE A 201 -13.75 10.91 -15.50
CA PHE A 201 -12.44 10.30 -15.25
C PHE A 201 -12.28 8.99 -16.03
N LYS A 202 -11.22 8.90 -16.83
CA LYS A 202 -10.84 7.69 -17.57
C LYS A 202 -9.75 6.87 -16.88
N GLU A 203 -9.07 7.48 -15.92
CA GLU A 203 -8.05 6.84 -15.10
C GLU A 203 -8.49 6.90 -13.64
N ILE A 204 -8.72 5.74 -13.02
CA ILE A 204 -9.34 5.65 -11.70
C ILE A 204 -8.50 4.76 -10.79
N ILE A 205 -8.17 5.26 -9.60
CA ILE A 205 -7.54 4.47 -8.54
C ILE A 205 -8.58 4.25 -7.44
N ILE A 206 -8.77 2.99 -7.05
CA ILE A 206 -9.77 2.57 -6.05
C ILE A 206 -9.04 2.02 -4.85
N VAL A 207 -9.22 2.64 -3.70
CA VAL A 207 -8.72 2.15 -2.41
C VAL A 207 -9.87 1.48 -1.65
N ASP A 208 -9.80 0.15 -1.56
CA ASP A 208 -10.86 -0.70 -1.03
C ASP A 208 -10.47 -1.34 0.31
N LEU A 209 -11.08 -0.83 1.38
CA LEU A 209 -10.89 -1.30 2.76
C LEU A 209 -11.91 -2.37 3.20
N GLY A 210 -12.82 -2.78 2.31
CA GLY A 210 -13.94 -3.69 2.59
C GLY A 210 -15.10 -3.04 3.35
N PRO A 211 -16.07 -3.82 3.89
CA PRO A 211 -16.72 -4.93 3.21
C PRO A 211 -17.48 -4.43 1.97
N LYS A 212 -17.38 -5.17 0.87
CA LYS A 212 -18.09 -4.86 -0.37
C LYS A 212 -19.57 -5.20 -0.25
N ARG A 213 -20.44 -4.32 -0.72
CA ARG A 213 -21.86 -4.63 -0.98
C ARG A 213 -22.01 -5.27 -2.36
N ILE A 214 -23.15 -5.92 -2.60
CA ILE A 214 -23.43 -6.53 -3.90
C ILE A 214 -23.32 -5.52 -5.05
N ARG A 215 -23.72 -4.26 -4.80
CA ARG A 215 -23.58 -3.15 -5.77
C ARG A 215 -22.12 -2.80 -6.06
N ASP A 216 -21.25 -2.84 -5.06
CA ASP A 216 -19.82 -2.57 -5.25
C ASP A 216 -19.20 -3.66 -6.14
N VAL A 217 -19.55 -4.93 -5.88
CA VAL A 217 -19.11 -6.07 -6.72
C VAL A 217 -19.58 -5.92 -8.17
N LEU A 218 -20.85 -5.59 -8.38
CA LEU A 218 -21.40 -5.36 -9.72
C LEU A 218 -20.74 -4.17 -10.43
N THR A 219 -20.45 -3.09 -9.69
CA THR A 219 -19.78 -1.90 -10.22
C THR A 219 -18.37 -2.22 -10.66
N LEU A 220 -17.57 -2.89 -9.81
CA LEU A 220 -16.21 -3.31 -10.14
C LEU A 220 -16.18 -4.31 -11.31
N ALA A 221 -17.14 -5.23 -11.37
CA ALA A 221 -17.26 -6.17 -12.49
C ALA A 221 -17.63 -5.48 -13.80
N SER A 222 -18.41 -4.39 -13.74
CA SER A 222 -18.77 -3.58 -14.91
C SER A 222 -17.60 -2.72 -15.36
N LEU A 223 -16.86 -2.14 -14.42
CA LEU A 223 -15.66 -1.32 -14.69
C LEU A 223 -14.60 -2.12 -15.48
N LYS A 224 -14.40 -3.40 -15.14
CA LYS A 224 -13.52 -4.31 -15.89
C LYS A 224 -13.88 -4.52 -17.36
N ARG A 225 -15.11 -4.19 -17.77
CA ARG A 225 -15.58 -4.31 -19.16
C ARG A 225 -15.50 -2.99 -19.94
N LEU A 226 -15.15 -1.90 -19.26
CA LEU A 226 -14.98 -0.60 -19.90
C LEU A 226 -13.52 -0.48 -20.38
N GLU A 227 -13.27 -0.85 -21.64
CA GLU A 227 -11.93 -0.80 -22.24
C GLU A 227 -11.32 0.62 -22.24
N GLU A 228 -12.17 1.64 -22.27
CA GLU A 228 -11.81 3.06 -22.25
C GLU A 228 -11.40 3.58 -20.84
N VAL A 229 -11.61 2.77 -19.79
CA VAL A 229 -11.35 3.17 -18.40
C VAL A 229 -10.23 2.33 -17.80
N LYS A 230 -9.06 2.95 -17.68
CA LYS A 230 -7.93 2.41 -16.94
C LYS A 230 -8.23 2.49 -15.45
N HIS A 231 -8.14 1.37 -14.75
CA HIS A 231 -8.39 1.35 -13.31
C HIS A 231 -7.39 0.49 -12.56
N LEU A 232 -7.06 0.92 -11.35
CA LEU A 232 -6.22 0.20 -10.39
C LEU A 232 -6.99 0.04 -9.08
N VAL A 233 -7.05 -1.19 -8.56
CA VAL A 233 -7.66 -1.46 -7.25
C VAL A 233 -6.56 -1.82 -6.27
N ILE A 234 -6.45 -1.03 -5.20
CA ILE A 234 -5.50 -1.21 -4.11
C ILE A 234 -6.30 -1.60 -2.87
N LYS A 235 -5.89 -2.67 -2.18
CA LYS A 235 -6.58 -3.21 -1.00
C LYS A 235 -5.56 -3.80 -0.02
N PRO A 236 -5.82 -3.75 1.30
CA PRO A 236 -4.97 -4.41 2.29
C PRO A 236 -4.81 -5.90 2.02
N ARG A 237 -3.62 -6.45 2.30
CA ARG A 237 -3.34 -7.89 2.27
C ARG A 237 -3.76 -8.54 3.58
N GLU A 238 -3.50 -7.85 4.69
CA GLU A 238 -3.85 -8.28 6.04
C GLU A 238 -4.86 -7.32 6.70
N PHE A 239 -5.56 -7.80 7.72
CA PHE A 239 -6.44 -6.97 8.53
C PHE A 239 -5.96 -7.04 9.97
N TYR A 240 -5.22 -6.02 10.40
CA TYR A 240 -4.59 -5.95 11.74
C TYR A 240 -5.58 -5.72 12.89
N GLY A 241 -6.79 -5.25 12.57
CA GLY A 241 -7.83 -4.96 13.55
C GLY A 241 -9.23 -4.85 12.95
N ASP A 242 -10.20 -4.64 13.84
CA ASP A 242 -11.59 -4.42 13.48
C ASP A 242 -11.84 -2.99 12.96
N VAL A 243 -12.99 -2.76 12.33
CA VAL A 243 -13.36 -1.43 11.79
C VAL A 243 -13.53 -0.33 12.86
N LEU A 244 -13.52 -0.69 14.15
CA LEU A 244 -13.58 0.22 15.29
C LEU A 244 -12.30 0.25 16.11
N ASP A 245 -11.25 -0.44 15.67
CA ASP A 245 -9.96 -0.51 16.35
C ASP A 245 -9.03 0.60 15.84
N PHE A 246 -9.09 1.75 16.50
CA PHE A 246 -8.26 2.91 16.17
C PHE A 246 -7.04 3.01 17.09
N ASP A 247 -6.46 1.87 17.44
CA ASP A 247 -5.17 1.88 18.11
C ASP A 247 -4.11 2.58 17.20
N PRO A 248 -3.28 3.49 17.76
CA PRO A 248 -2.24 4.17 16.99
C PRO A 248 -1.19 3.27 16.35
N GLU A 249 -0.89 2.10 16.94
CA GLU A 249 0.02 1.12 16.35
C GLU A 249 -0.64 0.40 15.18
N VAL A 250 -1.91 -0.02 15.32
CA VAL A 250 -2.70 -0.58 14.22
C VAL A 250 -2.84 0.42 13.06
N SER A 251 -3.06 1.70 13.38
CA SER A 251 -3.12 2.78 12.38
C SER A 251 -1.78 2.97 11.67
N ARG A 252 -0.66 2.83 12.39
CA ARG A 252 0.70 2.88 11.83
C ARG A 252 0.92 1.74 10.84
N ASP A 253 0.50 0.54 11.17
CA ASP A 253 0.67 -0.64 10.30
C ASP A 253 -0.17 -0.53 9.04
N PHE A 254 -1.44 -0.13 9.15
CA PHE A 254 -2.27 0.14 7.97
C PHE A 254 -1.66 1.22 7.07
N MET A 255 -1.12 2.29 7.66
CA MET A 255 -0.50 3.37 6.89
C MET A 255 0.77 2.89 6.15
N LYS A 256 1.61 2.08 6.79
CA LYS A 256 2.77 1.44 6.15
C LYS A 256 2.31 0.52 5.01
N GLU A 257 1.37 -0.37 5.28
CA GLU A 257 0.85 -1.33 4.31
C GLU A 257 0.26 -0.62 3.08
N GLY A 258 -0.53 0.44 3.29
CA GLY A 258 -1.12 1.21 2.19
C GLY A 258 -0.10 1.86 1.27
N TYR A 259 1.03 2.32 1.82
CA TYR A 259 2.13 2.83 1.00
C TYR A 259 2.78 1.72 0.17
N LEU A 260 3.09 0.59 0.81
CA LEU A 260 3.78 -0.54 0.20
C LEU A 260 2.91 -1.23 -0.87
N ASP A 261 1.64 -1.47 -0.58
CA ASP A 261 0.67 -2.02 -1.53
C ASP A 261 0.47 -1.11 -2.73
N CYS A 262 0.38 0.21 -2.53
CA CYS A 262 0.26 1.14 -3.64
C CYS A 262 1.46 1.05 -4.58
N LEU A 263 2.69 1.08 -4.05
CA LEU A 263 3.90 0.93 -4.84
C LEU A 263 3.98 -0.45 -5.54
N SER A 264 3.55 -1.52 -4.86
CA SER A 264 3.47 -2.87 -5.43
C SER A 264 2.44 -2.98 -6.57
N GLU A 265 1.28 -2.32 -6.42
CA GLU A 265 0.24 -2.32 -7.44
C GLU A 265 0.62 -1.48 -8.66
N LEU A 266 1.36 -0.40 -8.45
CA LEU A 266 1.94 0.43 -9.52
C LEU A 266 3.14 -0.23 -10.23
N GLY A 267 3.63 -1.37 -9.73
CA GLY A 267 4.76 -2.11 -10.33
C GLY A 267 6.15 -1.59 -9.95
N TYR A 268 6.26 -0.82 -8.85
CA TYR A 268 7.56 -0.42 -8.30
C TYR A 268 8.19 -1.49 -7.41
N LEU A 269 7.34 -2.28 -6.73
CA LEU A 269 7.77 -3.35 -5.82
C LEU A 269 7.39 -4.71 -6.38
N ALA A 270 8.21 -5.70 -6.06
CA ALA A 270 8.03 -7.11 -6.36
C ALA A 270 8.14 -7.93 -5.06
N GLY A 271 7.81 -9.21 -5.12
CA GLY A 271 7.71 -10.09 -3.95
C GLY A 271 6.27 -10.49 -3.67
N GLU A 272 6.09 -11.69 -3.11
CA GLU A 272 4.77 -12.24 -2.79
C GLU A 272 4.39 -11.86 -1.36
N GLU A 273 5.30 -12.09 -0.41
CA GLU A 273 5.10 -11.78 1.01
C GLU A 273 5.78 -10.48 1.44
N TYR A 274 6.92 -10.15 0.84
CA TYR A 274 7.74 -8.99 1.18
C TYR A 274 7.75 -7.95 0.06
N TYR A 275 8.08 -6.71 0.42
CA TYR A 275 8.03 -5.57 -0.49
C TYR A 275 9.44 -5.19 -0.97
N VAL A 276 9.82 -5.73 -2.13
CA VAL A 276 11.19 -5.61 -2.66
C VAL A 276 11.21 -4.66 -3.85
N PHE A 277 11.87 -3.53 -3.68
CA PHE A 277 12.23 -2.66 -4.79
C PHE A 277 13.36 -3.29 -5.60
N ALA A 278 13.02 -3.72 -6.80
CA ALA A 278 13.91 -4.45 -7.70
C ALA A 278 13.68 -3.98 -9.14
N LYS A 279 14.47 -3.00 -9.58
CA LYS A 279 14.43 -2.47 -10.96
C LYS A 279 15.50 -3.07 -11.87
N GLN A 280 16.61 -3.49 -11.28
CA GLN A 280 17.77 -4.03 -11.98
C GLN A 280 18.34 -5.22 -11.23
N ASP A 281 19.04 -6.10 -11.96
CA ASP A 281 19.79 -7.20 -11.37
C ASP A 281 21.04 -6.70 -10.65
N THR A 282 20.84 -6.19 -9.43
CA THR A 282 21.90 -5.67 -8.55
C THR A 282 22.88 -6.77 -8.15
N ILE A 283 22.42 -8.03 -8.09
CA ILE A 283 23.26 -9.20 -7.78
C ILE A 283 24.25 -9.45 -8.92
N ALA A 284 23.80 -9.46 -10.18
CA ALA A 284 24.69 -9.55 -11.34
C ALA A 284 25.65 -8.37 -11.41
N LYS A 285 25.17 -7.14 -11.21
CA LYS A 285 26.02 -5.93 -11.21
C LYS A 285 27.09 -6.00 -10.12
N ALA A 286 26.74 -6.40 -8.90
CA ALA A 286 27.67 -6.66 -7.82
C ALA A 286 28.71 -7.72 -8.20
N LEU A 287 28.27 -8.86 -8.76
CA LEU A 287 29.16 -9.94 -9.18
C LEU A 287 30.15 -9.51 -10.26
N PHE A 288 29.68 -8.83 -11.31
CA PHE A 288 30.51 -8.51 -12.47
C PHE A 288 31.46 -7.33 -12.24
N THR A 289 31.11 -6.40 -11.35
CA THR A 289 31.96 -5.24 -11.02
C THR A 289 33.10 -5.58 -10.05
N MET A 290 33.02 -6.71 -9.34
CA MET A 290 34.10 -7.16 -8.46
C MET A 290 35.42 -7.45 -9.20
N PRO A 291 36.58 -7.32 -8.53
CA PRO A 291 37.87 -7.75 -9.06
C PRO A 291 37.87 -9.23 -9.49
N GLU A 292 38.64 -9.57 -10.52
CA GLU A 292 38.66 -10.94 -11.08
C GLU A 292 38.93 -12.02 -10.02
N LYS A 293 39.86 -11.76 -9.09
CA LYS A 293 40.16 -12.66 -7.98
C LYS A 293 38.92 -12.97 -7.14
N LYS A 294 38.15 -11.95 -6.79
CA LYS A 294 36.90 -12.08 -6.03
C LYS A 294 35.80 -12.79 -6.81
N ARG A 295 35.71 -12.55 -8.13
CA ARG A 295 34.79 -13.32 -8.99
C ARG A 295 35.13 -14.80 -9.05
N LYS A 296 36.41 -15.18 -8.98
CA LYS A 296 36.84 -16.59 -8.89
C LYS A 296 36.47 -17.20 -7.53
N GLU A 297 36.71 -16.47 -6.44
CA GLU A 297 36.28 -16.88 -5.08
C GLU A 297 34.76 -17.10 -5.02
N ALA A 298 33.96 -16.22 -5.61
CA ALA A 298 32.49 -16.35 -5.66
C ALA A 298 32.03 -17.62 -6.40
N LYS A 299 32.68 -17.99 -7.51
CA LYS A 299 32.37 -19.22 -8.26
C LYS A 299 32.71 -20.48 -7.46
N ALA A 300 33.81 -20.44 -6.70
CA ALA A 300 34.26 -21.57 -5.90
C ALA A 300 33.25 -21.97 -4.80
N ILE A 301 32.37 -21.06 -4.36
CA ILE A 301 31.28 -21.35 -3.42
C ILE A 301 30.34 -22.43 -3.97
N PHE A 302 30.13 -22.47 -5.29
CA PHE A 302 29.30 -23.48 -5.94
C PHE A 302 30.10 -24.73 -6.38
N GLY A 303 31.36 -24.85 -5.96
CA GLY A 303 32.24 -25.96 -6.38
C GLY A 303 32.64 -25.89 -7.85
N ILE A 304 32.54 -24.71 -8.49
CA ILE A 304 32.91 -24.53 -9.89
C ILE A 304 34.38 -24.15 -9.96
N GLU A 305 35.16 -25.07 -10.49
CA GLU A 305 36.58 -24.92 -10.66
C GLU A 305 36.92 -23.95 -11.81
N PRO A 306 38.09 -23.28 -11.79
CA PRO A 306 38.44 -22.26 -12.79
C PRO A 306 38.39 -22.75 -14.24
N TRP A 307 38.62 -24.04 -14.49
CA TRP A 307 38.57 -24.64 -15.84
C TRP A 307 37.16 -25.04 -16.28
N GLN A 308 36.18 -25.09 -15.38
CA GLN A 308 34.80 -25.53 -15.67
C GLN A 308 33.89 -24.39 -16.14
N SER A 309 34.38 -23.15 -16.15
CA SER A 309 33.60 -21.97 -16.50
C SER A 309 34.45 -20.97 -17.27
N GLU A 310 34.16 -20.84 -18.57
CA GLU A 310 34.88 -19.97 -19.51
C GLU A 310 34.83 -18.48 -19.10
N SER A 311 33.77 -18.04 -18.40
CA SER A 311 33.62 -16.67 -17.90
C SER A 311 32.64 -16.55 -16.72
N THR A 312 32.74 -15.47 -15.94
CA THR A 312 31.75 -15.19 -14.87
C THR A 312 30.32 -15.00 -15.44
N TYR A 313 30.20 -14.51 -16.68
CA TYR A 313 28.90 -14.42 -17.37
C TYR A 313 28.30 -15.79 -17.64
N HIS A 314 29.09 -16.74 -18.15
CA HIS A 314 28.62 -18.10 -18.40
C HIS A 314 28.23 -18.79 -17.09
N PHE A 315 29.01 -18.61 -16.02
CA PHE A 315 28.62 -19.08 -14.68
C PHE A 315 27.24 -18.54 -14.26
N TYR A 316 27.06 -17.23 -14.32
CA TYR A 316 25.85 -16.62 -13.76
C TYR A 316 24.61 -16.88 -14.62
N TYR A 317 24.65 -16.53 -15.91
CA TYR A 317 23.49 -16.64 -16.80
C TYR A 317 23.35 -18.00 -17.48
N GLY A 318 24.42 -18.79 -17.54
CA GLY A 318 24.40 -20.11 -18.19
C GLY A 318 24.25 -21.28 -17.22
N GLN A 319 24.62 -21.11 -15.95
CA GLN A 319 24.64 -22.21 -14.97
C GLN A 319 23.78 -21.90 -13.75
N LEU A 320 24.06 -20.83 -13.00
CA LEU A 320 23.38 -20.54 -11.73
C LEU A 320 21.91 -20.13 -11.93
N VAL A 321 21.66 -19.04 -12.67
CA VAL A 321 20.32 -18.49 -12.84
C VAL A 321 19.37 -19.48 -13.53
N PRO A 322 19.75 -20.20 -14.61
CA PRO A 322 18.85 -21.17 -15.25
C PRO A 322 18.38 -22.29 -14.33
N VAL A 323 19.24 -22.79 -13.42
CA VAL A 323 18.86 -23.82 -12.44
C VAL A 323 17.82 -23.27 -11.47
N LEU A 324 18.02 -22.05 -10.97
CA LEU A 324 17.07 -21.38 -10.09
C LEU A 324 15.75 -21.06 -10.81
N GLN A 325 15.82 -20.58 -12.06
CA GLN A 325 14.65 -20.30 -12.90
C GLN A 325 13.79 -21.54 -13.12
N ASN A 326 14.42 -22.67 -13.45
CA ASN A 326 13.70 -23.93 -13.61
C ASN A 326 13.06 -24.40 -12.30
N HIS A 327 13.67 -24.12 -11.15
CA HIS A 327 13.11 -24.46 -9.85
C HIS A 327 11.91 -23.57 -9.47
N PHE A 328 12.04 -22.25 -9.64
CA PHE A 328 11.01 -21.28 -9.23
C PHE A 328 9.97 -20.99 -10.31
N GLY A 329 10.16 -21.48 -11.54
CA GLY A 329 9.25 -21.22 -12.66
C GLY A 329 9.32 -19.77 -13.18
N THR A 330 10.43 -19.08 -12.97
CA THR A 330 10.61 -17.67 -13.32
C THR A 330 11.25 -17.50 -14.69
N THR A 331 11.03 -16.33 -15.31
CA THR A 331 11.44 -16.07 -16.70
C THR A 331 12.61 -15.10 -16.81
N SER A 332 12.93 -14.40 -15.73
CA SER A 332 14.10 -13.51 -15.66
C SER A 332 15.03 -13.74 -14.48
N PRO A 333 16.32 -13.37 -14.59
CA PRO A 333 17.24 -13.36 -13.46
C PRO A 333 16.71 -12.54 -12.28
N LEU A 334 16.19 -11.33 -12.52
CA LEU A 334 15.72 -10.45 -11.45
C LEU A 334 14.54 -11.06 -10.68
N GLU A 335 13.51 -11.51 -11.41
CA GLU A 335 12.35 -12.19 -10.82
C GLU A 335 12.78 -13.41 -10.00
N THR A 336 13.75 -14.20 -10.51
CA THR A 336 14.29 -15.36 -9.82
C THR A 336 14.88 -15.00 -8.46
N TRP A 337 15.68 -13.95 -8.41
CA TRP A 337 16.27 -13.49 -7.15
C TRP A 337 15.24 -12.91 -6.19
N VAL A 338 14.27 -12.15 -6.69
CA VAL A 338 13.18 -11.64 -5.86
C VAL A 338 12.41 -12.80 -5.23
N VAL A 339 11.96 -13.78 -6.01
CA VAL A 339 11.22 -14.95 -5.50
C VAL A 339 12.05 -15.76 -4.51
N LEU A 340 13.35 -15.95 -4.78
CA LEU A 340 14.24 -16.66 -3.87
C LEU A 340 14.37 -15.91 -2.54
N LEU A 341 14.65 -14.61 -2.58
CA LEU A 341 14.86 -13.78 -1.39
C LEU A 341 13.58 -13.63 -0.58
N ASP A 342 12.43 -13.49 -1.23
CA ASP A 342 11.10 -13.45 -0.61
C ASP A 342 10.83 -14.73 0.21
N LYS A 343 11.10 -15.89 -0.40
CA LYS A 343 11.00 -17.20 0.31
C LYS A 343 11.99 -17.32 1.46
N LEU A 344 13.23 -16.88 1.28
CA LEU A 344 14.23 -16.91 2.35
C LEU A 344 13.84 -15.98 3.51
N ALA A 345 13.31 -14.79 3.22
CA ALA A 345 12.81 -13.87 4.22
C ALA A 345 11.68 -14.49 5.05
N GLY A 346 10.75 -15.19 4.38
CA GLY A 346 9.66 -15.92 5.06
C GLY A 346 10.18 -17.04 5.96
N LEU A 347 11.19 -17.81 5.51
CA LEU A 347 11.84 -18.84 6.34
C LEU A 347 12.60 -18.27 7.55
N MET A 348 12.98 -16.99 7.49
CA MET A 348 13.64 -16.27 8.58
C MET A 348 12.66 -15.44 9.43
N GLU A 349 11.36 -15.48 9.11
CA GLU A 349 10.31 -14.72 9.80
C GLU A 349 10.62 -13.22 9.91
N LEU A 350 11.16 -12.63 8.83
CA LEU A 350 11.44 -11.19 8.81
C LEU A 350 10.14 -10.36 8.91
N GLU A 351 10.25 -9.14 9.44
CA GLU A 351 9.13 -8.20 9.51
C GLU A 351 8.60 -7.88 8.10
N LYS A 352 7.29 -8.09 7.88
CA LYS A 352 6.66 -7.97 6.56
C LYS A 352 6.47 -6.52 6.10
N LEU A 353 6.17 -5.61 7.03
CA LEU A 353 5.89 -4.19 6.74
C LEU A 353 7.18 -3.36 6.70
N GLU A 354 8.15 -3.81 5.92
CA GLU A 354 9.38 -3.08 5.60
C GLU A 354 9.52 -2.93 4.08
N LEU A 355 10.06 -1.80 3.63
CA LEU A 355 10.46 -1.57 2.25
C LEU A 355 11.91 -2.02 2.07
N PHE A 356 12.15 -3.03 1.24
CA PHE A 356 13.49 -3.54 0.97
C PHE A 356 14.03 -3.13 -0.40
N SER A 357 15.33 -2.89 -0.49
CA SER A 357 16.08 -3.08 -1.74
C SER A 357 16.56 -4.53 -1.78
N LEU A 358 17.04 -5.00 -2.94
CA LEU A 358 17.73 -6.30 -3.00
C LEU A 358 18.89 -6.36 -1.99
N GLN A 359 19.61 -5.26 -1.80
CA GLN A 359 20.75 -5.21 -0.88
C GLN A 359 20.28 -5.27 0.57
N THR A 360 19.31 -4.46 0.99
CA THR A 360 18.86 -4.46 2.39
C THR A 360 18.19 -5.78 2.77
N LEU A 361 17.45 -6.40 1.84
CA LEU A 361 16.87 -7.73 2.06
C LEU A 361 17.93 -8.81 2.25
N ILE A 362 18.97 -8.81 1.41
CA ILE A 362 20.09 -9.76 1.55
C ILE A 362 20.81 -9.55 2.89
N GLU A 363 21.04 -8.30 3.31
CA GLU A 363 21.66 -8.00 4.61
C GLU A 363 20.83 -8.55 5.77
N ARG A 364 19.51 -8.33 5.75
CA ARG A 364 18.60 -8.89 6.77
C ARG A 364 18.66 -10.42 6.79
N ILE A 365 18.51 -11.06 5.63
CA ILE A 365 18.54 -12.53 5.49
C ILE A 365 19.88 -13.10 5.97
N THR A 366 21.01 -12.51 5.58
CA THR A 366 22.34 -13.02 5.92
C THR A 366 22.72 -12.78 7.39
N SER A 367 22.10 -11.78 8.04
CA SER A 367 22.22 -11.51 9.48
C SER A 367 21.34 -12.40 10.35
N ALA A 368 20.32 -13.06 9.78
CA ALA A 368 19.38 -13.92 10.51
C ALA A 368 19.97 -15.30 10.85
N VAL A 369 19.39 -15.97 11.85
CA VAL A 369 19.86 -17.26 12.37
C VAL A 369 19.59 -18.39 11.36
N ARG A 370 20.64 -19.16 11.02
CA ARG A 370 20.63 -20.11 9.88
C ARG A 370 19.98 -21.48 10.15
N SER A 371 19.43 -21.72 11.34
CA SER A 371 18.95 -23.06 11.73
C SER A 371 17.84 -23.61 10.81
N SER A 372 17.07 -22.73 10.16
CA SER A 372 15.90 -23.09 9.34
C SER A 372 16.24 -23.59 7.93
N ILE A 373 17.49 -23.48 7.47
CA ILE A 373 17.87 -23.67 6.05
C ILE A 373 18.96 -24.73 5.82
N GLU A 374 19.41 -25.43 6.86
CA GLU A 374 20.57 -26.33 6.77
C GLU A 374 20.38 -27.51 5.80
N ASN A 375 19.14 -27.93 5.55
CA ASN A 375 18.81 -29.13 4.76
C ASN A 375 18.02 -28.85 3.47
N ILE A 376 17.98 -27.60 3.00
CA ILE A 376 17.24 -27.24 1.78
C ILE A 376 18.18 -27.28 0.57
N GLU A 377 17.85 -28.10 -0.43
CA GLU A 377 18.58 -28.22 -1.70
C GLU A 377 17.67 -28.04 -2.90
N TYR A 378 18.19 -27.37 -3.94
CA TYR A 378 17.53 -27.13 -5.22
C TYR A 378 18.38 -27.74 -6.34
N ASN A 379 18.02 -28.96 -6.76
CA ASN A 379 18.91 -29.82 -7.57
C ASN A 379 20.28 -29.97 -6.88
N ASP A 380 21.39 -29.64 -7.55
CA ASP A 380 22.75 -29.73 -7.00
C ASP A 380 23.19 -28.44 -6.24
N ILE A 381 22.29 -27.47 -6.09
CA ILE A 381 22.58 -26.19 -5.42
C ILE A 381 21.93 -26.20 -4.03
N SER A 382 22.74 -26.35 -2.99
CA SER A 382 22.26 -26.21 -1.62
C SER A 382 21.96 -24.76 -1.27
N CYS A 383 20.90 -24.54 -0.49
CA CYS A 383 20.52 -23.22 0.03
C CYS A 383 21.66 -22.58 0.83
N GLN A 384 22.47 -23.39 1.53
CA GLN A 384 23.68 -22.93 2.21
C GLN A 384 24.69 -22.27 1.26
N ARG A 385 24.92 -22.85 0.08
CA ARG A 385 25.82 -22.26 -0.93
C ARG A 385 25.27 -20.94 -1.46
N VAL A 386 23.96 -20.85 -1.67
CA VAL A 386 23.30 -19.58 -2.06
C VAL A 386 23.50 -18.53 -0.98
N MET A 387 23.28 -18.87 0.29
CA MET A 387 23.50 -17.96 1.41
C MET A 387 24.94 -17.50 1.54
N SER A 388 25.91 -18.42 1.44
CA SER A 388 27.33 -18.07 1.42
C SER A 388 27.69 -17.16 0.24
N PHE A 389 27.05 -17.37 -0.91
CA PHE A 389 27.23 -16.50 -2.07
C PHE A 389 26.66 -15.10 -1.83
N LEU A 390 25.45 -14.99 -1.29
CA LEU A 390 24.83 -13.71 -0.94
C LEU A 390 25.65 -12.94 0.11
N GLU A 391 26.10 -13.61 1.16
CA GLU A 391 27.00 -13.04 2.17
C GLU A 391 28.33 -12.60 1.57
N PHE A 392 28.88 -13.39 0.64
CA PHE A 392 30.09 -13.03 -0.08
C PHE A 392 29.89 -11.74 -0.90
N LEU A 393 28.75 -11.59 -1.57
CA LEU A 393 28.43 -10.38 -2.34
C LEU A 393 28.37 -9.14 -1.45
N ILE A 394 27.65 -9.20 -0.32
CA ILE A 394 27.58 -8.07 0.64
C ILE A 394 28.97 -7.67 1.11
N ASN A 395 29.82 -8.64 1.46
CA ASN A 395 31.12 -8.37 2.05
C ASN A 395 32.22 -7.95 1.05
N ASN A 396 32.04 -8.23 -0.25
CA ASN A 396 33.13 -8.09 -1.24
C ASN A 396 32.76 -7.22 -2.45
N SER A 397 31.55 -6.67 -2.51
CA SER A 397 31.10 -5.82 -3.62
C SER A 397 30.58 -4.46 -3.12
N ASN A 398 30.44 -3.51 -4.05
CA ASN A 398 29.87 -2.19 -3.75
C ASN A 398 28.33 -2.21 -3.86
N MET A 399 27.66 -3.27 -3.38
CA MET A 399 26.23 -3.47 -3.61
C MET A 399 25.37 -2.30 -3.09
N LYS A 400 25.80 -1.69 -1.98
CA LYS A 400 25.19 -0.49 -1.39
C LYS A 400 25.23 0.74 -2.33
N ASP A 401 26.28 0.87 -3.14
CA ASP A 401 26.43 1.97 -4.09
C ASP A 401 25.63 1.74 -5.38
N LEU A 402 25.07 0.54 -5.56
CA LEU A 402 24.27 0.16 -6.73
C LEU A 402 22.76 0.41 -6.52
N GLU A 403 22.36 0.93 -5.36
CA GLU A 403 20.97 1.29 -5.09
C GLU A 403 20.49 2.44 -5.96
N ASP A 404 19.25 2.31 -6.46
CA ASP A 404 18.65 3.31 -7.35
C ASP A 404 18.27 4.58 -6.56
N GLN A 405 18.41 5.76 -7.17
CA GLN A 405 17.94 7.02 -6.58
C GLN A 405 16.43 7.00 -6.33
N GLU A 406 15.69 6.28 -7.17
CA GLU A 406 14.26 6.05 -7.02
C GLU A 406 13.93 5.22 -5.77
N PHE A 407 14.76 4.24 -5.41
CA PHE A 407 14.60 3.51 -4.16
C PHE A 407 14.73 4.45 -2.96
N LYS A 408 15.78 5.29 -2.93
CA LYS A 408 16.01 6.25 -1.84
C LYS A 408 14.84 7.22 -1.66
N LYS A 409 14.24 7.68 -2.75
CA LYS A 409 13.03 8.51 -2.71
C LYS A 409 11.88 7.79 -2.00
N PHE A 410 11.64 6.51 -2.31
CA PHE A 410 10.59 5.73 -1.66
C PHE A 410 10.95 5.33 -0.23
N GLU A 411 12.23 5.09 0.07
CA GLU A 411 12.72 4.84 1.42
C GLU A 411 12.51 6.06 2.35
N ASP A 412 12.82 7.26 1.86
CA ASP A 412 12.56 8.51 2.57
C ASP A 412 11.06 8.72 2.78
N GLY A 413 10.26 8.49 1.72
CA GLY A 413 8.81 8.56 1.76
C GLY A 413 8.20 7.61 2.78
N PHE A 414 8.58 6.34 2.74
CA PHE A 414 8.15 5.31 3.68
C PHE A 414 8.56 5.63 5.12
N SER A 415 9.82 6.05 5.33
CA SER A 415 10.34 6.43 6.64
C SER A 415 9.63 7.63 7.25
N SER A 416 9.09 8.53 6.43
CA SER A 416 8.35 9.72 6.88
C SER A 416 6.93 9.40 7.40
N LEU A 417 6.35 8.25 7.03
CA LEU A 417 4.97 7.90 7.37
C LEU A 417 4.72 7.84 8.88
N THR A 418 5.70 7.39 9.64
CA THR A 418 5.50 7.02 11.05
C THR A 418 6.37 7.82 12.02
N ARG A 419 7.16 8.77 11.52
CA ARG A 419 7.94 9.70 12.35
C ARG A 419 6.99 10.81 12.83
N LEU A 420 6.74 10.84 14.14
CA LEU A 420 6.08 11.97 14.78
C LEU A 420 7.14 13.05 15.00
N GLU A 421 6.85 14.28 14.57
CA GLU A 421 7.67 15.47 14.88
C GLU A 421 7.49 15.93 16.33
#